data_AF-A0A3R7DRH2-F1
#
_entry.id   AF-A0A3R7DRH2-F1
#
_cell.length_a   1.000
_cell.length_b   1.000
_cell.length_c   1.000
_cell.angle_alpha   90.00
_cell.angle_beta   90.00
_cell.angle_gamma   90.00
#
_symmetry.space_group_name_H-M   'P 1'
#
loop_
_entity.id
_entity.type
_entity.pdbx_description
1 polymer ?
#
loop_
_entity_poly.entity_id
_entity_poly.type
_entity_poly.pdbx_seq_one_letter_code
_entity_poly.pdbx_strand_id
1 'polypeptide(L)'
;MSIKPTKQTQPASRPPVDALQYEKLALQAFDLCNRQLSQLNTLITLASSMCRNPAITSDERRRQRTMLELLVDTAEQYQRELECDRELYQVIALDAKGVPQSRITANRAARLLAEASQIATTETPAATKSSLSKQTSAEPETSVEADAAPKPAPVEH
;
A
#
# COMPACT_ATOMS: atom_id res chain seq x y z
N MET A 1 -53.27 29.48 -10.12
CA MET A 1 -52.09 29.79 -9.29
C MET A 1 -51.00 28.79 -9.64
N SER A 2 -49.98 29.23 -10.39
CA SER A 2 -48.89 28.37 -10.87
C SER A 2 -47.79 28.27 -9.81
N ILE A 3 -47.46 27.05 -9.38
CA ILE A 3 -46.32 26.77 -8.50
C ILE A 3 -45.20 26.19 -9.37
N LYS A 4 -44.04 26.84 -9.29
CA LYS A 4 -42.84 26.64 -10.13
C LYS A 4 -42.19 25.26 -9.86
N PRO A 5 -41.61 24.60 -10.88
CA PRO A 5 -40.86 23.36 -10.67
C PRO A 5 -39.53 23.65 -9.95
N THR A 6 -39.23 22.80 -8.97
CA THR A 6 -37.99 22.72 -8.20
C THR A 6 -36.80 22.49 -9.11
N LYS A 7 -35.82 23.41 -9.05
CA LYS A 7 -34.52 23.27 -9.71
C LYS A 7 -33.83 22.01 -9.19
N GLN A 8 -33.75 20.98 -10.03
CA GLN A 8 -32.81 19.88 -9.80
C GLN A 8 -31.40 20.46 -9.84
N THR A 9 -30.68 20.32 -8.73
CA THR A 9 -29.27 20.65 -8.59
C THR A 9 -28.50 19.85 -9.63
N GLN A 10 -28.14 20.49 -10.75
CA GLN A 10 -27.25 19.89 -11.73
C GLN A 10 -25.95 19.48 -11.02
N PRO A 11 -25.50 18.22 -11.16
CA PRO A 11 -24.15 17.87 -10.75
C PRO A 11 -23.19 18.79 -11.52
N ALA A 12 -22.23 19.38 -10.82
CA ALA A 12 -21.27 20.31 -11.38
C ALA A 12 -20.76 19.78 -12.73
N SER A 13 -21.13 20.50 -13.80
CA SER A 13 -20.78 20.13 -15.17
C SER A 13 -19.27 19.97 -15.24
N ARG A 14 -18.84 18.76 -15.64
CA ARG A 14 -17.42 18.44 -15.80
C ARG A 14 -16.84 19.44 -16.80
N PRO A 15 -15.69 20.08 -16.50
CA PRO A 15 -14.97 20.78 -17.56
C PRO A 15 -14.69 19.77 -18.69
N PRO A 16 -14.80 20.17 -19.96
CA PRO A 16 -14.50 19.28 -21.07
C PRO A 16 -13.04 18.88 -20.96
N VAL A 17 -12.82 17.64 -20.55
CA VAL A 17 -11.48 17.09 -20.41
C VAL A 17 -10.98 16.70 -21.80
N ASP A 18 -9.73 17.00 -22.07
CA ASP A 18 -9.08 16.75 -23.35
C ASP A 18 -9.03 15.23 -23.62
N ALA A 19 -9.82 14.77 -24.58
CA ALA A 19 -9.98 13.35 -24.90
C ALA A 19 -8.63 12.67 -25.25
N LEU A 20 -7.70 13.44 -25.84
CA LEU A 20 -6.36 12.95 -26.18
C LEU A 20 -5.50 12.67 -24.95
N GLN A 21 -5.74 13.36 -23.83
CA GLN A 21 -5.00 13.13 -22.59
C GLN A 21 -5.45 11.83 -21.92
N TYR A 22 -6.76 11.54 -21.96
CA TYR A 22 -7.27 10.25 -21.48
C TYR A 22 -6.85 9.06 -22.31
N GLU A 23 -6.78 9.23 -23.64
CA GLU A 23 -6.29 8.18 -24.51
C GLU A 23 -4.84 7.80 -24.12
N LYS A 24 -3.97 8.79 -23.95
CA LYS A 24 -2.58 8.57 -23.50
C LYS A 24 -2.52 7.92 -22.12
N LEU A 25 -3.32 8.43 -21.18
CA LEU A 25 -3.41 7.92 -19.82
C LEU A 25 -3.89 6.46 -19.78
N ALA A 26 -4.89 6.13 -20.60
CA ALA A 26 -5.43 4.78 -20.73
C ALA A 26 -4.44 3.81 -21.37
N LEU A 27 -3.72 4.25 -22.40
CA LEU A 27 -2.64 3.45 -23.02
C LEU A 27 -1.52 3.19 -22.01
N GLN A 28 -1.09 4.20 -21.25
CA GLN A 28 -0.10 4.02 -20.19
C GLN A 28 -0.57 3.05 -19.11
N ALA A 29 -1.81 3.20 -18.64
CA ALA A 29 -2.40 2.29 -17.65
C ALA A 29 -2.47 0.84 -18.17
N PHE A 30 -2.77 0.64 -19.45
CA PHE A 30 -2.78 -0.66 -20.10
C PHE A 30 -1.37 -1.27 -20.21
N ASP A 31 -0.38 -0.49 -20.63
CA ASP A 31 1.02 -0.94 -20.73
C ASP A 31 1.58 -1.35 -19.36
N LEU A 32 1.25 -0.62 -18.30
CA LEU A 32 1.60 -0.99 -16.93
C LEU A 32 0.97 -2.31 -16.50
N CYS A 33 -0.32 -2.54 -16.80
CA CYS A 33 -0.97 -3.83 -16.54
C CYS A 33 -0.27 -4.98 -17.28
N ASN A 34 0.11 -4.78 -18.55
CA ASN A 34 0.82 -5.79 -19.33
C ASN A 34 2.20 -6.09 -18.76
N ARG A 35 2.91 -5.06 -18.28
CA ARG A 35 4.18 -5.22 -17.57
C ARG A 35 4.01 -6.04 -16.30
N GLN A 36 3.02 -5.71 -15.46
CA GLN A 36 2.73 -6.44 -14.22
C GLN A 36 2.39 -7.91 -14.49
N LEU A 37 1.60 -8.19 -15.53
CA LEU A 37 1.30 -9.56 -15.95
C LEU A 37 2.57 -10.32 -16.35
N SER A 38 3.46 -9.67 -17.09
CA SER A 38 4.75 -10.25 -17.51
C SER A 38 5.66 -10.54 -16.31
N GLN A 39 5.75 -9.60 -15.36
CA GLN A 39 6.51 -9.73 -14.11
C GLN A 39 6.01 -10.91 -13.27
N LEU A 40 4.69 -11.04 -13.13
CA LEU A 40 4.07 -12.15 -12.41
C LEU A 40 4.36 -13.50 -13.08
N ASN A 41 4.28 -13.56 -14.42
CA ASN A 41 4.65 -14.77 -15.17
C ASN A 41 6.11 -15.17 -14.96
N THR A 42 7.03 -14.21 -14.86
CA THR A 42 8.44 -14.47 -14.54
C THR A 42 8.58 -15.09 -13.14
N LEU A 43 7.93 -14.51 -12.12
CA LEU A 43 7.95 -15.04 -10.75
C LEU A 43 7.35 -16.46 -10.68
N ILE A 44 6.22 -16.69 -11.34
CA ILE A 44 5.58 -18.01 -11.42
C ILE A 44 6.51 -19.02 -12.10
N THR A 45 7.16 -18.63 -13.20
CA THR A 45 8.09 -19.50 -13.93
C THR A 45 9.27 -19.88 -13.05
N LEU A 46 9.87 -18.92 -12.35
CA LEU A 46 11.00 -19.16 -11.46
C LEU A 46 10.57 -20.05 -10.27
N ALA A 47 9.46 -19.72 -9.59
CA ALA A 47 8.92 -20.54 -8.50
C ALA A 47 8.59 -21.97 -8.94
N SER A 48 7.93 -22.13 -10.09
CA SER A 48 7.57 -23.45 -10.62
C SER A 48 8.80 -24.28 -10.98
N SER A 49 9.87 -23.66 -11.47
CA SER A 49 11.14 -24.34 -11.73
C SER A 49 11.77 -24.93 -10.46
N MET A 50 11.60 -24.25 -9.33
CA MET A 50 12.08 -24.69 -8.02
C MET A 50 11.22 -25.81 -7.46
N CYS A 51 9.89 -25.73 -7.63
CA CYS A 51 8.98 -26.78 -7.20
C CYS A 51 9.16 -28.08 -8.01
N ARG A 52 9.52 -27.99 -9.30
CA ARG A 52 9.73 -29.16 -10.18
C ARG A 52 11.07 -29.84 -9.95
N ASN A 53 12.09 -29.13 -9.46
CA ASN A 53 13.43 -29.65 -9.23
C ASN A 53 13.77 -29.64 -7.74
N PRO A 54 13.24 -30.59 -6.95
CA PRO A 54 13.55 -30.67 -5.53
C PRO A 54 15.03 -31.00 -5.32
N ALA A 55 15.70 -30.25 -4.44
CA ALA A 55 17.10 -30.48 -4.12
C ALA A 55 17.30 -31.76 -3.30
N ILE A 56 18.13 -32.67 -3.80
CA ILE A 56 18.49 -33.93 -3.14
C ILE A 56 19.85 -33.78 -2.45
N THR A 57 20.77 -33.04 -3.06
CA THR A 57 22.13 -32.82 -2.54
C THR A 57 22.24 -31.54 -1.69
N SER A 58 23.32 -31.41 -0.90
CA SER A 58 23.60 -30.17 -0.15
C SER A 58 23.86 -28.97 -1.06
N ASP A 59 24.52 -29.20 -2.19
CA ASP A 59 24.88 -28.14 -3.14
C ASP A 59 23.65 -27.64 -3.90
N GLU A 60 22.74 -28.55 -4.26
CA GLU A 60 21.44 -28.19 -4.82
C GLU A 60 20.61 -27.38 -3.82
N ARG A 61 20.62 -27.74 -2.52
CA ARG A 61 19.92 -26.96 -1.49
C ARG A 61 20.49 -25.55 -1.35
N ARG A 62 21.82 -25.40 -1.42
CA ARG A 62 22.46 -24.06 -1.44
C ARG A 62 22.05 -23.27 -2.67
N ARG A 63 22.10 -23.87 -3.85
CA ARG A 63 21.67 -23.24 -5.11
C ARG A 63 20.19 -22.83 -5.08
N GLN A 64 19.32 -23.69 -4.56
CA GLN A 64 17.89 -23.40 -4.42
C GLN A 64 17.65 -22.25 -3.43
N ARG A 65 18.44 -22.16 -2.34
CA ARG A 65 18.38 -21.04 -1.40
C ARG A 65 18.77 -19.72 -2.06
N THR A 66 19.84 -19.68 -2.85
CA THR A 66 20.22 -18.49 -3.61
C THR A 66 19.14 -18.10 -4.63
N MET A 67 18.48 -19.08 -5.25
CA MET A 67 17.36 -18.82 -6.16
C MET A 67 16.13 -18.28 -5.43
N LEU A 68 15.88 -18.72 -4.19
CA LEU A 68 14.81 -18.16 -3.33
C LEU A 68 15.13 -16.71 -2.95
N GLU A 69 16.38 -16.42 -2.58
CA GLU A 69 16.85 -15.07 -2.28
C GLU A 69 16.61 -14.14 -3.48
N LEU A 70 17.02 -14.57 -4.68
CA LEU A 70 16.77 -13.84 -5.92
C LEU A 70 15.27 -13.64 -6.21
N LEU A 71 14.43 -14.65 -5.95
CA LEU A 71 12.98 -14.54 -6.12
C LEU A 71 12.39 -13.47 -5.19
N VAL A 72 12.82 -13.45 -3.93
CA VAL A 72 12.36 -12.44 -2.97
C VAL A 72 12.82 -11.04 -3.39
N ASP A 73 14.10 -10.87 -3.73
CA ASP A 73 14.64 -9.58 -4.16
C ASP A 73 13.90 -9.03 -5.39
N THR A 74 13.63 -9.90 -6.37
CA THR A 74 12.89 -9.51 -7.59
C THR A 74 11.42 -9.20 -7.31
N ALA A 75 10.77 -9.95 -6.41
CA ALA A 75 9.40 -9.68 -6.01
C ALA A 75 9.28 -8.34 -5.26
N GLU A 76 10.22 -8.04 -4.36
CA GLU A 76 10.27 -6.74 -3.67
C GLU A 76 10.51 -5.59 -4.65
N GLN A 77 11.38 -5.78 -5.64
CA GLN A 77 11.59 -4.79 -6.68
C GLN A 77 10.29 -4.51 -7.45
N TYR A 78 9.57 -5.56 -7.90
CA TYR A 78 8.29 -5.39 -8.59
C TYR A 78 7.23 -4.74 -7.69
N GLN A 79 7.22 -5.05 -6.39
CA GLN A 79 6.32 -4.39 -5.44
C GLN A 79 6.57 -2.88 -5.37
N ARG A 80 7.84 -2.44 -5.25
CA ARG A 80 8.19 -1.02 -5.19
C ARG A 80 7.79 -0.29 -6.48
N GLU A 81 7.94 -0.92 -7.64
CA GLU A 81 7.48 -0.37 -8.92
C GLU A 81 5.96 -0.20 -8.95
N LEU A 82 5.22 -1.19 -8.43
CA LEU A 82 3.76 -1.17 -8.40
C LEU A 82 3.20 -0.12 -7.41
N GLU A 83 3.92 0.17 -6.33
CA GLU A 83 3.59 1.27 -5.42
C GLU A 83 3.65 2.63 -6.12
N CYS A 84 4.63 2.84 -7.00
CA CYS A 84 4.69 4.04 -7.85
C CYS A 84 3.51 4.09 -8.85
N ASP A 85 3.18 2.96 -9.47
CA ASP A 85 2.07 2.88 -10.43
C ASP A 85 0.70 3.12 -9.78
N ARG A 86 0.55 2.79 -8.49
CA ARG A 86 -0.68 2.98 -7.73
C ARG A 86 -1.13 4.44 -7.68
N GLU A 87 -0.19 5.39 -7.63
CA GLU A 87 -0.52 6.83 -7.66
C GLU A 87 -1.19 7.22 -8.98
N LEU A 88 -0.67 6.70 -10.10
CA LEU A 88 -1.26 6.91 -11.43
C LEU A 88 -2.69 6.37 -11.48
N TYR A 89 -2.90 5.11 -11.08
CA TYR A 89 -4.24 4.52 -11.06
C TYR A 89 -5.21 5.26 -10.13
N GLN A 90 -4.72 5.79 -9.01
CA GLN A 90 -5.52 6.61 -8.11
C GLN A 90 -5.98 7.92 -8.76
N VAL A 91 -5.11 8.60 -9.50
CA VAL A 91 -5.47 9.82 -10.26
C VAL A 91 -6.54 9.50 -11.30
N ILE A 92 -6.37 8.41 -12.08
CA ILE A 92 -7.36 7.94 -13.06
C ILE A 92 -8.71 7.68 -12.40
N ALA A 93 -8.73 6.98 -11.25
CA ALA A 93 -9.96 6.62 -10.56
C ALA A 93 -10.69 7.85 -9.96
N LEU A 94 -9.95 8.80 -9.38
CA LEU A 94 -10.51 10.04 -8.83
C LEU A 94 -11.13 10.89 -9.92
N ASP A 95 -10.44 10.98 -11.05
CA ASP A 95 -10.88 11.73 -12.20
C ASP A 95 -12.12 11.08 -12.86
N ALA A 96 -12.15 9.75 -13.03
CA ALA A 96 -13.33 9.04 -13.54
C ALA A 96 -14.58 9.26 -12.66
N LYS A 97 -14.38 9.35 -11.33
CA LYS A 97 -15.42 9.70 -10.35
C LYS A 97 -15.86 11.17 -10.44
N GLY A 98 -15.21 12.00 -11.24
CA GLY A 98 -15.48 13.42 -11.37
C GLY A 98 -15.14 14.19 -10.10
N VAL A 99 -14.18 13.70 -9.30
CA VAL A 99 -13.62 14.47 -8.19
C VAL A 99 -12.62 15.44 -8.82
N PRO A 100 -12.95 16.73 -8.95
CA PRO A 100 -12.02 17.67 -9.55
C PRO A 100 -10.72 17.67 -8.75
N GLN A 101 -9.59 17.92 -9.42
CA GLN A 101 -8.32 18.38 -8.84
C GLN A 101 -8.46 19.74 -8.14
N SER A 102 -9.63 20.01 -7.53
CA SER A 102 -9.74 21.02 -6.50
C SER A 102 -8.76 20.61 -5.43
N ARG A 103 -7.72 21.44 -5.20
CA ARG A 103 -6.99 21.52 -3.94
C ARG A 103 -7.90 21.01 -2.85
N ILE A 104 -7.59 19.86 -2.28
CA ILE A 104 -8.41 19.29 -1.22
C ILE A 104 -8.29 20.30 -0.07
N THR A 105 -9.25 21.22 0.00
CA THR A 105 -9.37 22.12 1.13
C THR A 105 -9.60 21.25 2.36
N ALA A 106 -9.07 21.66 3.51
CA ALA A 106 -9.16 20.86 4.74
C ALA A 106 -10.60 20.38 5.03
N ASN A 107 -11.59 21.21 4.71
CA ASN A 107 -13.01 20.88 4.84
C ASN A 107 -13.47 19.74 3.91
N ARG A 108 -12.93 19.64 2.68
CA ARG A 108 -13.27 18.57 1.75
C ARG A 108 -12.53 17.27 2.09
N ALA A 109 -11.30 17.34 2.59
CA ALA A 109 -10.61 16.17 3.18
C ALA A 109 -11.39 15.60 4.35
N ALA A 110 -11.80 16.46 5.30
CA ALA A 110 -12.56 16.06 6.48
C ALA A 110 -13.89 15.39 6.10
N ARG A 111 -14.56 15.91 5.07
CA ARG A 111 -15.82 15.34 4.59
C ARG A 111 -15.65 13.99 3.88
N LEU A 112 -14.61 13.83 3.06
CA LEU A 112 -14.28 12.54 2.44
C LEU A 112 -13.85 11.48 3.47
N LEU A 113 -13.11 11.88 4.51
CA LEU A 113 -12.77 11.00 5.63
C LEU A 113 -14.02 10.58 6.43
N ALA A 114 -14.95 11.51 6.65
CA ALA A 114 -16.23 11.20 7.29
C ALA A 114 -17.08 10.24 6.44
N GLU A 115 -17.18 10.46 5.14
CA GLU A 115 -17.89 9.57 4.22
C GLU A 115 -17.25 8.16 4.15
N ALA A 116 -15.91 8.08 4.11
CA ALA A 116 -15.19 6.79 4.17
C ALA A 116 -15.40 6.07 5.51
N SER A 117 -15.42 6.79 6.63
CA SER A 117 -15.70 6.21 7.94
C SER A 117 -17.12 5.66 8.05
N GLN A 118 -18.10 6.34 7.42
CA GLN A 118 -19.49 5.88 7.37
C GLN A 118 -19.62 4.61 6.54
N ILE A 119 -18.95 4.55 5.38
CA ILE A 119 -18.93 3.37 4.51
C ILE A 119 -18.31 2.18 5.24
N ALA A 120 -17.21 2.38 5.96
CA ALA A 120 -16.58 1.34 6.78
C ALA A 120 -17.51 0.82 7.90
N THR A 121 -18.32 1.70 8.52
CA THR A 121 -19.33 1.26 9.48
C THR A 121 -20.54 0.57 8.85
N THR A 122 -20.91 0.89 7.60
CA THR A 122 -22.05 0.24 6.92
C THR A 122 -21.69 -1.08 6.25
N GLU A 123 -20.43 -1.31 5.90
CA GLU A 123 -19.95 -2.59 5.33
C GLU A 123 -19.49 -3.61 6.38
N THR A 124 -19.70 -3.34 7.67
CA THR A 124 -19.41 -4.32 8.74
C THR A 124 -20.69 -5.00 9.22
N PRO A 125 -21.02 -6.24 8.79
CA PRO A 125 -21.80 -7.13 9.61
C PRO A 125 -20.85 -7.97 10.49
N ALA A 126 -20.88 -7.62 11.78
CA ALA A 126 -20.68 -8.48 12.94
C ALA A 126 -19.30 -9.11 13.26
N ALA A 127 -19.00 -9.02 14.58
CA ALA A 127 -18.00 -9.74 15.38
C ALA A 127 -16.55 -9.20 15.25
N THR A 128 -15.84 -8.79 16.31
CA THR A 128 -15.92 -9.24 17.71
C THR A 128 -15.33 -8.15 18.62
N LYS A 129 -15.91 -8.05 19.81
CA LYS A 129 -15.61 -7.07 20.86
C LYS A 129 -14.29 -7.38 21.59
N SER A 130 -13.83 -6.36 22.34
CA SER A 130 -12.89 -6.38 23.48
C SER A 130 -11.40 -6.31 23.12
N SER A 131 -10.54 -5.49 23.73
CA SER A 131 -10.66 -4.64 24.92
C SER A 131 -9.48 -3.65 24.96
N LEU A 132 -9.77 -2.36 25.15
CA LEU A 132 -8.81 -1.35 25.58
C LEU A 132 -9.11 -0.98 27.04
N SER A 133 -8.23 -1.35 27.96
CA SER A 133 -8.09 -0.77 29.32
C SER A 133 -6.79 -1.34 29.90
N LYS A 134 -5.88 -0.65 30.57
CA LYS A 134 -5.94 0.64 31.28
C LYS A 134 -4.48 1.03 31.56
N GLN A 135 -4.06 2.24 31.22
CA GLN A 135 -2.84 2.83 31.78
C GLN A 135 -3.03 2.98 33.30
N THR A 136 -2.04 2.58 34.08
CA THR A 136 -1.89 3.07 35.46
C THR A 136 -0.44 3.48 35.66
N SER A 137 -0.29 4.76 35.95
CA SER A 137 0.93 5.48 36.30
C SER A 137 1.42 5.06 37.69
N ALA A 138 2.73 4.85 37.83
CA ALA A 138 3.44 4.92 39.11
C ALA A 138 4.95 5.11 38.87
N GLU A 139 5.42 6.32 39.14
CA GLU A 139 6.78 6.66 39.58
C GLU A 139 6.59 7.55 40.84
N PRO A 140 7.58 7.80 41.72
CA PRO A 140 8.99 7.42 41.68
C PRO A 140 9.56 6.91 43.04
N GLU A 141 10.84 6.53 43.06
CA GLU A 141 11.89 7.04 43.97
C GLU A 141 12.94 5.98 44.40
N THR A 142 14.20 6.44 44.28
CA THR A 142 15.45 6.05 44.99
C THR A 142 15.98 4.62 44.83
N SER A 143 17.27 4.34 44.64
CA SER A 143 18.50 5.10 44.89
C SER A 143 19.70 4.45 44.17
N VAL A 144 20.52 5.30 43.55
CA VAL A 144 21.99 5.30 43.43
C VAL A 144 22.73 4.01 43.81
N GLU A 145 23.46 3.42 42.85
CA GLU A 145 24.88 3.09 43.05
C GLU A 145 25.62 3.05 41.70
N ALA A 146 26.67 3.86 41.62
CA ALA A 146 27.61 3.94 40.52
C ALA A 146 28.77 3.00 40.84
N ASP A 147 29.23 2.19 39.87
CA ASP A 147 30.65 1.88 39.78
C ASP A 147 31.07 1.45 38.37
N ALA A 148 32.35 1.70 38.10
CA ALA A 148 32.99 1.96 36.83
C ALA A 148 33.19 0.76 35.87
N ALA A 149 33.25 1.09 34.58
CA ALA A 149 34.01 0.35 33.56
C ALA A 149 35.39 1.01 33.38
N PRO A 150 36.38 0.47 32.62
CA PRO A 150 36.64 -0.90 32.13
C PRO A 150 38.12 -1.34 32.36
N LYS A 151 38.50 -2.57 32.00
CA LYS A 151 39.89 -2.89 31.56
C LYS A 151 39.97 -4.21 30.75
N PRO A 152 40.73 -4.25 29.63
CA PRO A 152 40.93 -5.43 28.79
C PRO A 152 42.11 -6.29 29.27
N ALA A 153 42.05 -7.60 29.04
CA ALA A 153 43.12 -8.56 29.32
C ALA A 153 44.06 -8.73 28.12
N PRO A 154 45.37 -8.97 28.33
CA PRO A 154 46.37 -9.08 27.27
C PRO A 154 46.55 -10.51 26.74
N VAL A 155 47.11 -10.56 25.54
CA VAL A 155 47.60 -11.71 24.77
C VAL A 155 48.88 -12.25 25.41
N GLU A 156 49.04 -13.58 25.48
CA GLU A 156 50.36 -14.22 25.62
C GLU A 156 50.59 -15.28 24.53
N HIS A 157 51.89 -15.46 24.25
CA HIS A 157 52.56 -16.02 23.07
C HIS A 157 52.40 -17.52 22.81
#